data_AF-A0A1B6W0A5-F1
#
_entry.id   AF-A0A1B6W0A5-F1
#
_cell.length_a   1.000
_cell.length_b   1.000
_cell.length_c   1.000
_cell.angle_alpha   90.00
_cell.angle_beta   90.00
_cell.angle_gamma   90.00
#
_symmetry.space_group_name_H-M   'P 1'
#
loop_
_entity.id
_entity.type
_entity.pdbx_description
1 polymer ?
#
loop_
_entity_poly.entity_id
_entity_poly.type
_entity_poly.pdbx_seq_one_letter_code
_entity_poly.pdbx_strand_id
1 'polypeptide(L)'
;MLPLVMLTLTLAACGGGSGGKLPESCVRAMEAYAPLADNPDFSDYPMRIWLQDANGNVKSATEAWNKKVEADYEAIEKMMGGKSAELEIERQAQQCSRWLERLEQYKNQAAPK
;
A
#
# COMPACT_ATOMS: atom_id res chain seq x y z
N MET A 1 34.07 19.71 3.00
CA MET A 1 33.82 18.41 3.66
C MET A 1 33.02 18.68 4.93
N LEU A 2 31.72 18.42 4.87
CA LEU A 2 30.82 18.24 6.03
C LEU A 2 29.73 17.25 5.56
N PRO A 3 29.27 16.36 6.45
CA PRO A 3 28.91 15.01 6.07
C PRO A 3 27.49 14.92 5.51
N LEU A 4 27.34 14.02 4.52
CA LEU A 4 26.06 13.48 4.11
C LEU A 4 25.32 12.99 5.36
N VAL A 5 24.24 13.67 5.70
CA VAL A 5 23.23 13.18 6.63
C VAL A 5 22.64 11.93 5.99
N MET A 6 23.15 10.76 6.38
CA MET A 6 22.46 9.49 6.21
C MET A 6 21.13 9.60 6.95
N LEU A 7 20.07 9.95 6.22
CA LEU A 7 18.71 9.61 6.58
C LEU A 7 18.60 8.09 6.53
N THR A 8 19.05 7.46 7.62
CA THR A 8 18.68 6.10 7.94
C THR A 8 17.18 6.14 8.21
N LEU A 9 16.40 5.81 7.19
CA LEU A 9 15.01 5.38 7.36
C LEU A 9 15.05 4.08 8.17
N THR A 10 15.22 4.21 9.48
CA THR A 10 14.80 3.19 10.42
C THR A 10 13.29 3.14 10.33
N LEU A 11 12.79 2.32 9.39
CA LEU A 11 11.44 1.79 9.45
C LEU A 11 11.33 1.11 10.81
N ALA A 12 10.79 1.83 11.78
CA ALA A 12 10.27 1.26 12.99
C ALA A 12 9.15 0.31 12.53
N ALA A 13 9.51 -0.96 12.35
CA ALA A 13 8.60 -2.08 12.45
C ALA A 13 8.00 -2.04 13.86
N CYS A 14 7.02 -1.16 14.05
CA CYS A 14 6.14 -1.20 15.20
C CYS A 14 5.15 -2.32 14.91
N GLY A 15 5.43 -3.46 15.54
CA GLY A 15 4.77 -4.71 15.24
C GLY A 15 3.30 -4.74 15.61
N GLY A 16 2.60 -5.70 15.00
CA GLY A 16 1.37 -6.23 15.54
C GLY A 16 0.29 -6.53 14.51
N GLY A 17 0.48 -7.62 13.75
CA GLY A 17 -0.66 -8.43 13.29
C GLY A 17 -1.13 -8.21 11.86
N SER A 18 -0.51 -8.91 10.92
CA SER A 18 -1.17 -9.77 9.92
C SER A 18 -0.06 -10.34 9.04
N GLY A 19 0.34 -11.60 9.30
CA GLY A 19 1.45 -12.25 8.60
C GLY A 19 1.12 -12.53 7.14
N GLY A 20 1.31 -11.54 6.28
CA GLY A 20 1.05 -11.66 4.86
C GLY A 20 2.03 -10.91 3.97
N LYS A 21 1.89 -11.10 2.65
CA LYS A 21 2.82 -10.57 1.64
C LYS A 21 2.49 -9.15 1.19
N LEU A 22 1.35 -8.58 1.61
CA LEU A 22 0.99 -7.20 1.29
C LEU A 22 1.96 -6.22 1.97
N PRO A 23 2.62 -5.31 1.23
CA PRO A 23 3.51 -4.31 1.82
C PRO A 23 2.79 -3.37 2.80
N GLU A 24 3.49 -2.95 3.85
CA GLU A 24 2.96 -2.02 4.85
C GLU A 24 2.49 -0.69 4.21
N SER A 25 3.23 -0.20 3.20
CA SER A 25 2.82 1.00 2.46
C SER A 25 1.46 0.84 1.78
N CYS A 26 1.09 -0.38 1.36
CA CYS A 26 -0.22 -0.65 0.79
C CYS A 26 -1.33 -0.68 1.84
N VAL A 27 -1.06 -1.23 3.02
CA VAL A 27 -1.98 -1.18 4.16
C VAL A 27 -2.29 0.28 4.53
N ARG A 28 -1.24 1.09 4.72
CA ARG A 28 -1.39 2.52 5.02
C ARG A 28 -2.09 3.27 3.90
N ALA A 29 -1.82 2.91 2.63
CA ALA A 29 -2.51 3.52 1.50
C ALA A 29 -4.01 3.21 1.49
N MET A 30 -4.42 1.99 1.84
CA MET A 30 -5.83 1.61 2.00
C MET A 30 -6.50 2.48 3.07
N GLU A 31 -5.88 2.62 4.24
CA GLU A 31 -6.39 3.44 5.34
C GLU A 31 -6.50 4.92 4.96
N ALA A 32 -5.49 5.44 4.27
CA ALA A 32 -5.46 6.83 3.83
C ALA A 32 -6.50 7.12 2.73
N TYR A 33 -6.76 6.14 1.87
CA TYR A 33 -7.69 6.21 0.74
C TYR A 33 -9.15 6.03 1.18
N ALA A 34 -9.44 5.17 2.16
CA ALA A 34 -10.81 4.86 2.60
C ALA A 34 -11.75 6.07 2.78
N PRO A 35 -11.36 7.17 3.46
CA PRO A 35 -12.24 8.35 3.59
C PRO A 35 -12.43 9.14 2.28
N LEU A 36 -11.66 8.81 1.24
CA LEU A 36 -11.68 9.43 -0.08
C LEU A 36 -12.31 8.51 -1.14
N ALA A 37 -12.88 7.36 -0.74
CA ALA A 37 -13.34 6.33 -1.67
C ALA A 37 -14.42 6.82 -2.67
N ASP A 38 -15.26 7.77 -2.24
CA ASP A 38 -16.30 8.38 -3.08
C ASP A 38 -15.81 9.62 -3.86
N ASN A 39 -14.54 10.02 -3.69
CA ASN A 39 -13.98 11.15 -4.42
C ASN A 39 -13.62 10.73 -5.85
N PRO A 40 -14.19 11.38 -6.89
CA PRO A 40 -13.94 11.02 -8.29
C PRO A 40 -12.47 11.15 -8.71
N ASP A 41 -11.69 12.04 -8.07
CA ASP A 41 -10.26 12.25 -8.36
C ASP A 41 -9.39 11.01 -8.09
N PHE A 42 -9.89 10.10 -7.26
CA PHE A 42 -9.21 8.87 -6.86
C PHE A 42 -9.98 7.61 -7.26
N SER A 43 -10.94 7.75 -8.19
CA SER A 43 -11.79 6.65 -8.62
C SER A 43 -11.02 5.52 -9.33
N ASP A 44 -9.84 5.80 -9.90
CA ASP A 44 -9.01 4.81 -10.59
C ASP A 44 -8.05 4.04 -9.67
N TYR A 45 -8.09 4.26 -8.36
CA TYR A 45 -7.18 3.60 -7.42
C TYR A 45 -7.66 2.17 -7.14
N PRO A 46 -6.77 1.17 -7.16
CA PRO A 46 -7.19 -0.24 -6.99
C PRO A 46 -7.80 -0.51 -5.62
N MET A 47 -7.49 0.29 -4.59
CA MET A 47 -8.13 0.24 -3.28
C MET A 47 -9.65 0.36 -3.35
N ARG A 48 -10.20 1.07 -4.36
CA ARG A 48 -11.64 1.25 -4.52
C ARG A 48 -12.38 -0.07 -4.63
N ILE A 49 -11.87 -0.99 -5.45
CA ILE A 49 -12.51 -2.28 -5.71
C ILE A 49 -12.53 -3.11 -4.42
N TRP A 50 -11.39 -3.19 -3.73
CA TRP A 50 -11.29 -3.91 -2.46
C TRP A 50 -12.22 -3.35 -1.39
N LEU A 51 -12.33 -2.03 -1.28
CA LEU A 51 -13.26 -1.40 -0.35
C LEU A 51 -14.71 -1.61 -0.74
N GLN A 52 -15.06 -1.50 -2.03
CA GLN A 52 -16.40 -1.75 -2.51
C GLN A 52 -16.85 -3.18 -2.21
N ASP A 53 -16.02 -4.17 -2.54
CA ASP A 53 -16.31 -5.58 -2.27
C ASP A 53 -16.42 -5.86 -0.76
N ALA A 54 -15.69 -5.11 0.07
CA ALA A 54 -15.73 -5.20 1.51
C ALA A 54 -16.81 -4.30 2.17
N ASN A 55 -17.72 -3.70 1.40
CA ASN A 55 -18.74 -2.76 1.89
C ASN A 55 -18.14 -1.60 2.74
N GLY A 56 -17.01 -1.05 2.30
CA GLY A 56 -16.28 0.02 2.97
C GLY A 56 -15.45 -0.43 4.19
N ASN A 57 -15.44 -1.72 4.53
CA ASN A 57 -14.65 -2.22 5.65
C ASN A 57 -13.16 -2.31 5.32
N VAL A 58 -12.36 -1.37 5.84
CA VAL A 58 -10.91 -1.28 5.61
C VAL A 58 -10.15 -2.54 5.99
N LYS A 59 -10.52 -3.17 7.12
CA LYS A 59 -9.85 -4.40 7.59
C LYS A 59 -10.11 -5.55 6.62
N SER A 60 -11.37 -5.79 6.28
CA SER A 60 -11.74 -6.85 5.33
C SER A 60 -11.18 -6.59 3.92
N ALA A 61 -11.14 -5.34 3.47
CA ALA A 61 -10.53 -4.96 2.20
C ALA A 61 -9.03 -5.27 2.19
N THR A 62 -8.31 -4.89 3.25
CA THR A 62 -6.87 -5.17 3.40
C THR A 62 -6.59 -6.67 3.48
N GLU A 63 -7.39 -7.43 4.21
CA GLU A 63 -7.27 -8.89 4.30
C GLU A 63 -7.49 -9.57 2.94
N ALA A 64 -8.51 -9.13 2.17
CA ALA A 64 -8.79 -9.64 0.84
C ALA A 64 -7.65 -9.31 -0.14
N TRP A 65 -7.15 -8.08 -0.10
CA TRP A 65 -6.01 -7.67 -0.92
C TRP A 65 -4.75 -8.47 -0.57
N ASN A 66 -4.48 -8.68 0.72
CA ASN A 66 -3.34 -9.49 1.16
C ASN A 66 -3.40 -10.92 0.64
N LYS A 67 -4.56 -11.59 0.71
CA LYS A 67 -4.74 -12.93 0.14
C LYS A 67 -4.45 -12.98 -1.36
N LYS A 68 -4.84 -11.93 -2.11
CA LYS A 68 -4.54 -11.85 -3.54
C LYS A 68 -3.03 -11.71 -3.79
N VAL A 69 -2.36 -10.86 -3.02
CA VAL A 69 -0.90 -10.67 -3.14
C VAL A 69 -0.13 -11.93 -2.77
N GLU A 70 -0.58 -12.67 -1.76
CA GLU A 70 -0.02 -14.00 -1.42
C GLU A 70 -0.17 -14.99 -2.56
N ALA A 71 -1.37 -15.10 -3.15
CA ALA A 71 -1.61 -15.99 -4.28
C ALA A 71 -0.77 -15.61 -5.51
N ASP A 72 -0.61 -14.31 -5.78
CA ASP A 72 0.22 -13.82 -6.88
C ASP A 72 1.70 -14.10 -6.63
N TYR A 73 2.17 -13.88 -5.41
CA TYR A 73 3.54 -14.19 -5.01
C TYR A 73 3.85 -15.67 -5.25
N GLU A 74 3.00 -16.58 -4.75
CA GLU A 74 3.18 -18.03 -4.93
C GLU A 74 3.15 -18.44 -6.41
N ALA A 75 2.24 -17.86 -7.20
CA ALA A 75 2.15 -18.13 -8.63
C ALA A 75 3.41 -17.67 -9.38
N ILE A 76 3.90 -16.45 -9.09
CA ILE A 76 5.11 -15.91 -9.68
C ILE A 76 6.33 -16.72 -9.24
N GLU A 77 6.44 -17.04 -7.97
CA GLU A 77 7.55 -17.83 -7.43
C GLU A 77 7.64 -19.19 -8.14
N LYS A 78 6.50 -19.84 -8.36
CA LYS A 78 6.44 -21.12 -9.08
C LYS A 78 6.82 -21.02 -10.56
N MET A 79 6.44 -19.93 -11.24
CA MET A 79 6.66 -19.77 -12.68
C MET A 79 8.02 -19.15 -13.04
N MET A 80 8.48 -18.19 -12.25
CA MET A 80 9.61 -17.30 -12.56
C MET A 80 10.69 -17.30 -11.46
N GLY A 81 10.41 -17.90 -10.30
CA GLY A 81 11.33 -17.99 -9.16
C GLY A 81 11.12 -16.89 -8.12
N GLY A 82 11.64 -17.13 -6.91
CA GLY A 82 11.42 -16.25 -5.74
C GLY A 82 11.88 -14.81 -5.95
N LYS A 83 13.02 -14.58 -6.64
CA LYS A 83 13.51 -13.22 -6.94
C LYS A 83 12.52 -12.39 -7.76
N SER A 84 11.82 -13.02 -8.70
CA SER A 84 10.79 -12.33 -9.49
C SER A 84 9.57 -12.00 -8.64
N ALA A 85 9.19 -12.90 -7.71
CA ALA A 85 8.09 -12.67 -6.80
C ALA A 85 8.41 -11.52 -5.83
N GLU A 86 9.61 -11.50 -5.26
CA GLU A 86 10.11 -10.40 -4.41
C GLU A 86 10.12 -9.06 -5.15
N LEU A 87 10.59 -9.03 -6.40
CA LEU A 87 10.61 -7.81 -7.21
C LEU A 87 9.20 -7.24 -7.44
N GLU A 88 8.17 -8.07 -7.61
CA GLU A 88 6.80 -7.58 -7.73
C GLU A 88 6.26 -7.03 -6.41
N ILE A 89 6.60 -7.64 -5.27
CA ILE A 89 6.26 -7.08 -3.95
C ILE A 89 6.91 -5.71 -3.75
N GLU A 90 8.18 -5.55 -4.13
CA GLU A 90 8.88 -4.26 -4.07
C GLU A 90 8.23 -3.21 -4.97
N ARG A 91 7.87 -3.57 -6.21
CA ARG A 91 7.17 -2.67 -7.15
C ARG A 91 5.82 -2.23 -6.60
N GLN A 92 5.07 -3.16 -6.03
CA GLN A 92 3.79 -2.88 -5.39
C GLN A 92 3.98 -1.95 -4.19
N ALA A 93 4.98 -2.20 -3.34
CA ALA A 93 5.30 -1.35 -2.20
C ALA A 93 5.60 0.10 -2.63
N GLN A 94 6.42 0.27 -3.67
CA GLN A 94 6.74 1.58 -4.24
C GLN A 94 5.50 2.27 -4.84
N GLN A 95 4.63 1.52 -5.51
CA GLN A 95 3.39 2.07 -6.06
C GLN A 95 2.46 2.58 -4.95
N CYS A 96 2.33 1.81 -3.87
CA CYS A 96 1.56 2.21 -2.70
C CYS A 96 2.13 3.45 -1.99
N SER A 97 3.45 3.57 -1.90
CA SER A 97 4.08 4.79 -1.38
C SER A 97 3.77 6.02 -2.24
N ARG A 98 3.79 5.89 -3.57
CA ARG A 98 3.41 7.01 -4.47
C ARG A 98 1.94 7.42 -4.30
N TRP A 99 1.05 6.46 -4.10
CA TRP A 99 -0.35 6.76 -3.79
C TRP A 99 -0.48 7.49 -2.46
N LEU A 100 0.19 7.02 -1.41
CA LEU A 100 0.22 7.69 -0.11
C LEU A 100 0.65 9.15 -0.22
N GLU A 101 1.77 9.42 -0.89
CA GLU A 101 2.28 10.78 -1.11
C GLU A 101 1.22 11.66 -1.79
N ARG A 102 0.54 11.14 -2.81
CA ARG A 102 -0.51 11.89 -3.53
C ARG A 102 -1.74 12.15 -2.66
N LEU A 103 -2.15 11.18 -1.84
CA LEU A 103 -3.25 11.34 -0.89
C LEU A 103 -2.90 12.37 0.20
N GLU A 104 -1.66 12.37 0.69
CA GLU A 104 -1.16 13.37 1.65
C GLU A 104 -1.10 14.77 1.04
N GLN A 105 -0.59 14.91 -0.18
CA GLN A 105 -0.58 16.18 -0.90
C GLN A 105 -1.99 16.74 -1.08
N TYR A 106 -2.95 15.90 -1.45
CA TYR A 106 -4.35 16.30 -1.57
C TYR A 106 -4.90 16.84 -0.25
N LYS A 107 -4.67 16.13 0.86
CA LYS A 107 -5.09 16.57 2.20
C LYS A 107 -4.49 17.92 2.58
N ASN A 108 -3.21 18.13 2.26
CA ASN A 108 -2.51 19.39 2.55
C ASN A 108 -2.99 20.56 1.69
N GLN A 109 -3.44 20.30 0.45
CA GLN A 109 -4.03 21.33 -0.42
C GLN A 109 -5.48 21.65 -0.04
N ALA A 110 -6.21 20.67 0.47
CA ALA A 110 -7.60 20.84 0.92
C ALA A 110 -7.73 21.47 2.32
N ALA A 111 -6.64 21.56 3.09
CA ALA A 111 -6.64 22.22 4.40
C ALA A 111 -6.72 23.75 4.25
N PRO A 112 -7.69 24.43 4.88
CA PRO A 112 -7.72 25.90 4.89
C PRO A 112 -6.49 26.46 5.61
N LYS A 113 -5.90 27.52 5.05
CA LYS A 113 -4.78 28.25 5.65
C LYS A 113 -5.19 28.98 6.93
#